data_AF-A0A0N4ZXF6-F1
#
_entry.id   AF-A0A0N4ZXF6-F1
#
_cell.length_a   1.000
_cell.length_b   1.000
_cell.length_c   1.000
_cell.angle_alpha   90.00
_cell.angle_beta   90.00
_cell.angle_gamma   90.00
#
_symmetry.space_group_name_H-M   'P 1'
#
loop_
_entity.id
_entity.type
_entity.pdbx_description
1 polymer ?
#
loop_
_entity_poly.entity_id
_entity_poly.type
_entity_poly.pdbx_seq_one_letter_code
_entity_poly.pdbx_strand_id
1 'polypeptide(L)'
;MADAIETMYQRQKFNELLFISDTCHAASMYAQINTPNVLATSSSLTHEESYSLQVDQNIGVYVNDRYAYYVSEFLKNKVKNLESNSTMNDFFKSCPTSKCLSTVGVRTDLYDKDINRVKVTDFFGSKRIFSTFDEEMTIDDEWFQ
;
A
#
# COMPACT_ATOMS: atom_id res chain seq x y z
N MET A 1 16.27 -3.79 1.55
CA MET A 1 14.91 -3.74 0.96
C MET A 1 14.94 -3.99 -0.54
N ALA A 2 15.73 -3.25 -1.32
CA ALA A 2 15.85 -3.44 -2.77
C ALA A 2 16.07 -4.91 -3.17
N ASP A 3 17.07 -5.58 -2.60
CA ASP A 3 17.36 -6.99 -2.95
C ASP A 3 16.20 -7.96 -2.68
N ALA A 4 15.43 -7.71 -1.62
CA ALA A 4 14.28 -8.55 -1.28
C ALA A 4 13.14 -8.38 -2.30
N ILE A 5 12.86 -7.14 -2.71
CA ILE A 5 11.86 -6.82 -3.73
C ILE A 5 12.30 -7.36 -5.09
N GLU A 6 13.58 -7.24 -5.43
CA GLU A 6 14.16 -7.82 -6.63
C GLU A 6 14.01 -9.35 -6.62
N THR A 7 14.33 -10.01 -5.50
CA THR A 7 14.15 -11.46 -5.34
C THR A 7 12.67 -11.87 -5.51
N MET A 8 11.73 -11.09 -4.98
CA MET A 8 10.30 -11.32 -5.15
C MET A 8 9.88 -11.18 -6.62
N TYR A 9 10.41 -10.18 -7.32
CA TYR A 9 10.14 -9.95 -8.74
C TYR A 9 10.66 -11.07 -9.62
N GLN A 10 11.92 -11.50 -9.42
CA GLN A 10 12.52 -12.62 -10.15
C GLN A 10 11.76 -13.93 -9.93
N ARG A 11 11.11 -14.08 -8.77
CA ARG A 11 10.26 -15.23 -8.43
C ARG A 11 8.78 -15.03 -8.74
N GLN A 12 8.43 -13.99 -9.49
CA GLN A 12 7.08 -13.65 -9.93
C GLN A 12 6.07 -13.61 -8.77
N LYS A 13 6.46 -13.02 -7.63
CA LYS A 13 5.61 -12.96 -6.42
C LYS A 13 4.63 -11.80 -6.39
N PHE A 14 4.73 -10.86 -7.33
CA PHE A 14 3.76 -9.78 -7.50
C PHE A 14 3.67 -9.36 -8.97
N ASN A 15 2.51 -8.83 -9.36
CA ASN A 15 2.34 -8.14 -10.64
C ASN A 15 2.65 -6.64 -10.50
N GLU A 16 2.18 -6.05 -9.41
CA GLU A 16 2.39 -4.65 -9.02
C GLU A 16 2.62 -4.59 -7.51
N LEU A 17 3.53 -3.73 -7.05
CA LEU A 17 3.86 -3.59 -5.64
C LEU A 17 3.73 -2.13 -5.21
N LEU A 18 3.02 -1.90 -4.10
CA LEU A 18 3.03 -0.62 -3.40
C LEU A 18 3.85 -0.75 -2.12
N PHE A 19 4.96 -0.03 -2.06
CA PHE A 19 5.83 0.04 -0.89
C PHE A 19 5.53 1.31 -0.07
N ILE A 20 5.18 1.14 1.21
CA ILE A 20 4.86 2.25 2.11
C ILE A 20 5.84 2.21 3.28
N SER A 21 6.49 3.34 3.55
CA SER A 21 7.37 3.49 4.71
C SER A 21 6.92 4.66 5.60
N ASP A 22 6.63 4.39 6.87
CA ASP A 22 6.31 5.42 7.86
C ASP A 22 7.37 5.43 8.97
N THR A 23 8.37 6.29 8.81
CA THR A 23 9.46 6.49 9.77
C THR A 23 10.25 7.76 9.41
N CYS A 24 11.21 8.16 10.24
CA CYS A 24 12.12 9.24 9.93
C CYS A 24 13.07 8.84 8.80
N HIS A 25 13.36 9.78 7.89
CA HIS A 25 14.15 9.51 6.68
C HIS A 25 13.59 8.37 5.82
N ALA A 26 12.26 8.18 5.81
CA ALA A 26 11.61 7.00 5.24
C ALA A 26 11.88 6.81 3.74
N ALA A 27 12.06 7.89 2.98
CA ALA A 27 12.41 7.80 1.56
C ALA A 27 13.73 7.05 1.28
N SER A 28 14.64 7.00 2.26
CA SER A 28 15.90 6.27 2.13
C SER A 28 15.69 4.76 1.94
N MET A 29 14.56 4.22 2.44
CA MET A 29 14.26 2.79 2.37
C MET A 29 13.97 2.31 0.94
N TYR A 30 13.45 3.18 0.07
CA TYR A 30 13.12 2.85 -1.33
C TYR A 30 14.02 3.53 -2.35
N ALA A 31 14.95 4.39 -1.94
CA ALA A 31 15.85 5.12 -2.83
C ALA A 31 16.67 4.20 -3.75
N GLN A 32 17.01 2.99 -3.28
CA GLN A 32 17.83 2.02 -4.01
C GLN A 32 17.01 0.92 -4.71
N ILE A 33 15.67 0.96 -4.63
CA ILE A 33 14.83 0.03 -5.39
C ILE A 33 14.95 0.40 -6.87
N ASN A 34 15.16 -0.58 -7.75
CA ASN A 34 15.19 -0.40 -9.20
C ASN A 34 14.31 -1.42 -9.94
N THR A 35 13.54 -2.21 -9.20
CA THR A 35 12.64 -3.22 -9.72
C THR A 35 11.40 -2.55 -10.35
N PRO A 36 10.99 -2.94 -11.56
CA PRO A 36 9.84 -2.35 -12.24
C PRO A 36 8.51 -2.74 -11.58
N ASN A 37 7.43 -2.04 -11.95
CA ASN A 37 6.08 -2.20 -11.41
C ASN A 37 5.98 -1.94 -9.90
N VAL A 38 6.85 -1.07 -9.37
CA VAL A 38 6.86 -0.68 -7.96
C VAL A 38 6.47 0.79 -7.82
N LEU A 39 5.40 1.05 -7.07
CA LEU A 39 5.10 2.36 -6.50
C LEU A 39 5.69 2.43 -5.10
N ALA A 40 6.26 3.58 -4.72
CA ALA A 40 6.69 3.80 -3.34
C ALA A 40 6.21 5.13 -2.79
N THR A 41 5.88 5.15 -1.51
CA THR A 41 5.53 6.37 -0.77
C THR A 41 6.11 6.33 0.64
N SER A 42 6.42 7.49 1.20
CA SER A 42 6.95 7.63 2.57
C SER A 42 6.33 8.79 3.34
N SER A 43 6.38 8.70 4.67
CA SER A 43 6.00 9.80 5.55
C SER A 43 6.99 10.98 5.58
N SER A 44 8.22 10.79 5.12
CA SER A 44 9.27 11.82 5.09
C SER A 44 10.26 11.61 3.93
N LEU A 45 10.95 12.68 3.52
CA LEU A 45 12.11 12.63 2.62
C LEU A 45 13.39 12.15 3.34
N THR A 46 14.46 11.87 2.59
CA THR A 46 15.72 11.29 3.11
C THR A 46 16.44 12.13 4.17
N HIS A 47 16.14 13.43 4.25
CA HIS A 47 16.77 14.38 5.17
C HIS A 47 15.75 15.07 6.07
N GLU A 48 14.63 14.41 6.31
CA GLU A 48 13.49 14.94 7.05
C GLU A 48 13.00 13.93 8.08
N GLU A 49 12.45 14.43 9.18
CA GLU A 49 11.85 13.62 10.24
C GLU A 49 10.37 13.32 9.95
N SER A 50 9.82 12.27 10.54
CA SER A 50 8.38 12.02 10.60
C SER A 50 7.83 12.39 11.97
N TYR A 51 6.56 12.83 12.04
CA TYR A 51 5.97 13.36 13.27
C TYR A 51 4.72 12.59 13.72
N SER A 52 4.59 12.44 15.04
CA SER A 52 3.40 11.89 15.66
C SER A 52 2.25 12.90 15.77
N LEU A 53 1.00 12.42 15.81
CA LEU A 53 -0.20 13.26 15.82
C LEU A 53 -0.72 13.53 17.23
N GLN A 54 -0.95 12.46 18.00
CA GLN A 54 -1.65 12.52 19.28
C GLN A 54 -0.85 11.81 20.35
N VAL A 55 -0.65 12.50 21.48
CA VAL A 55 -0.21 11.93 22.74
C VAL A 55 -1.45 11.54 23.53
N ASP A 56 -1.56 10.29 23.93
CA ASP A 56 -2.50 9.91 24.98
C ASP A 56 -1.85 10.25 26.33
N GLN A 57 -2.36 11.27 27.02
CA GLN A 57 -1.79 11.73 28.29
C GLN A 57 -2.08 10.77 29.46
N ASN A 58 -3.08 9.88 29.34
CA ASN A 58 -3.38 8.90 30.38
C ASN A 58 -2.40 7.71 30.32
N ILE A 59 -1.91 7.38 29.13
CA ILE A 59 -0.97 6.28 28.89
C ILE A 59 0.47 6.78 28.75
N GLY A 60 0.66 8.06 28.40
CA GLY A 60 1.97 8.70 28.25
C GLY A 60 2.68 8.37 26.93
N VAL A 61 1.98 7.87 25.92
CA VAL A 61 2.56 7.44 24.64
C VAL A 61 1.91 8.14 23.44
N TYR A 62 2.66 8.27 22.35
CA TYR A 62 2.10 8.66 21.06
C TYR A 62 1.36 7.47 20.46
N VAL A 63 0.09 7.67 20.11
CA VAL A 63 -0.78 6.58 19.65
C VAL A 63 -0.72 6.39 18.14
N ASN A 64 -0.53 7.48 17.39
CA ASN A 64 -0.52 7.46 15.94
C ASN A 64 0.49 8.44 15.35
N ASP A 65 1.13 8.02 14.27
CA ASP A 65 1.89 8.91 13.39
C ASP A 65 0.96 9.69 12.46
N ARG A 66 1.33 10.93 12.13
CA ARG A 66 0.50 11.81 11.30
C ARG A 66 0.22 11.19 9.94
N TYR A 67 1.25 10.63 9.32
CA TYR A 67 1.12 9.99 8.01
C TYR A 67 0.18 8.80 8.08
N ALA A 68 0.43 7.81 8.95
CA ALA A 68 -0.47 6.68 9.19
C ALA A 68 -1.92 7.12 9.46
N TYR A 69 -2.12 8.13 10.31
CA TYR A 69 -3.45 8.65 10.63
C TYR A 69 -4.17 9.18 9.38
N TYR A 70 -3.56 10.09 8.62
CA TYR A 70 -4.22 10.69 7.46
C TYR A 70 -4.38 9.73 6.28
N VAL A 71 -3.47 8.78 6.12
CA VAL A 71 -3.63 7.67 5.17
C VAL A 71 -4.84 6.81 5.57
N SER A 72 -4.95 6.44 6.85
CA SER A 72 -6.08 5.66 7.37
C SER A 72 -7.40 6.41 7.19
N GLU A 73 -7.44 7.71 7.51
CA GLU A 73 -8.61 8.55 7.30
C GLU A 73 -9.00 8.66 5.82
N PHE A 74 -8.03 8.77 4.92
CA PHE A 74 -8.30 8.73 3.48
C PHE A 74 -8.97 7.41 3.08
N LEU A 75 -8.41 6.26 3.48
CA LEU A 75 -8.95 4.94 3.13
C LEU A 75 -10.37 4.76 3.66
N LYS A 76 -10.62 5.08 4.94
CA LYS A 76 -11.96 4.98 5.56
C LYS A 76 -13.00 5.87 4.87
N ASN A 77 -12.63 7.08 4.49
CA ASN A 77 -13.58 8.06 3.97
C ASN A 77 -13.79 7.95 2.45
N LYS A 78 -12.76 7.56 1.70
CA LYS A 78 -12.74 7.56 0.22
C LYS A 78 -12.81 6.17 -0.39
N VAL A 79 -12.37 5.13 0.31
CA VAL A 79 -12.29 3.75 -0.20
C VAL A 79 -13.23 2.84 0.58
N LYS A 80 -14.53 3.14 0.52
CA LYS A 80 -15.57 2.41 1.28
C LYS A 80 -15.95 1.07 0.65
N ASN A 81 -15.73 0.90 -0.65
CA ASN A 81 -16.04 -0.31 -1.42
C ASN A 81 -15.11 -0.42 -2.64
N LEU A 82 -15.21 -1.54 -3.36
CA LEU A 82 -14.38 -1.82 -4.55
C LEU A 82 -14.70 -0.89 -5.75
N GLU A 83 -15.85 -0.23 -5.74
CA GLU A 83 -16.29 0.70 -6.78
C GLU A 83 -15.74 2.12 -6.58
N SER A 84 -14.94 2.36 -5.54
CA SER A 84 -14.29 3.66 -5.34
C SER A 84 -13.48 4.05 -6.57
N ASN A 85 -13.69 5.28 -7.04
CA ASN A 85 -12.92 5.88 -8.13
C ASN A 85 -11.72 6.70 -7.64
N SER A 86 -11.36 6.57 -6.35
CA SER A 86 -10.19 7.24 -5.79
C SER A 86 -8.92 6.70 -6.45
N THR A 87 -8.05 7.61 -6.87
CA THR A 87 -6.84 7.28 -7.62
C THR A 87 -5.62 7.18 -6.70
N MET A 88 -4.54 6.57 -7.17
CA MET A 88 -3.27 6.55 -6.42
C MET A 88 -2.72 7.97 -6.22
N ASN A 89 -2.94 8.90 -7.15
CA ASN A 89 -2.60 10.32 -6.95
C ASN A 89 -3.38 10.95 -5.78
N ASP A 90 -4.67 10.62 -5.61
CA ASP A 90 -5.46 11.09 -4.47
C ASP A 90 -4.93 10.50 -3.14
N PHE A 91 -4.54 9.23 -3.16
CA PHE A 91 -3.94 8.55 -2.03
C PHE A 91 -2.61 9.19 -1.60
N PHE A 92 -1.71 9.51 -2.55
CA PHE A 92 -0.45 10.18 -2.24
C PHE A 92 -0.65 11.60 -1.68
N LYS A 93 -1.78 12.24 -2.01
CA LYS A 93 -2.18 13.54 -1.46
C LYS A 93 -2.97 13.46 -0.15
N SER A 94 -3.12 12.27 0.43
CA SER A 94 -3.86 12.07 1.68
C SER A 94 -3.27 12.86 2.85
N CYS A 95 -1.94 13.04 2.86
CA CYS A 95 -1.22 13.78 3.88
C CYS A 95 -0.36 14.91 3.28
N PRO A 96 -0.93 16.08 2.95
CA PRO A 96 -0.14 17.25 2.58
C PRO A 96 0.78 17.67 3.73
N THR A 97 1.86 18.39 3.41
CA THR A 97 2.87 18.86 4.39
C THR A 97 2.24 19.63 5.55
N SER A 98 1.16 20.40 5.33
CA SER A 98 0.45 21.12 6.40
C SER A 98 -0.18 20.20 7.46
N LYS A 99 -0.48 18.95 7.11
CA LYS A 99 -1.04 17.92 7.99
C LYS A 99 0.05 17.03 8.58
N CYS A 100 0.95 16.53 7.72
CA CYS A 100 2.03 15.63 8.10
C CYS A 100 3.16 16.33 8.89
N LEU A 101 3.32 17.63 8.70
CA LEU A 101 4.48 18.41 9.17
C LEU A 101 5.82 17.95 8.59
N SER A 102 5.77 17.03 7.64
CA SER A 102 6.86 16.50 6.84
C SER A 102 6.40 16.37 5.38
N THR A 103 7.34 16.23 4.46
CA THR A 103 7.06 16.05 3.04
C THR A 103 6.90 14.58 2.71
N VAL A 104 5.70 14.21 2.27
CA VAL A 104 5.44 12.86 1.77
C VAL A 104 6.27 12.63 0.51
N GLY A 105 7.17 11.67 0.57
CA GLY A 105 7.95 11.23 -0.58
C GLY A 105 7.13 10.28 -1.43
N VAL A 106 7.15 10.45 -2.75
CA VAL A 106 6.44 9.60 -3.69
C VAL A 106 7.38 9.27 -4.84
N ARG A 107 7.47 7.99 -5.20
CA ARG A 107 8.32 7.49 -6.26
C ARG A 107 7.48 6.71 -7.27
N THR A 108 7.44 7.19 -8.51
CA THR A 108 6.61 6.64 -9.60
C THR A 108 7.40 6.31 -10.86
N ASP A 109 8.71 6.61 -10.91
CA ASP A 109 9.58 6.36 -12.07
C ASP A 109 9.70 4.87 -12.45
N LEU A 110 9.45 3.98 -11.50
CA LEU A 110 9.48 2.52 -11.69
C LEU A 110 8.11 1.92 -12.04
N TYR A 111 7.09 2.75 -12.26
CA TYR A 111 5.72 2.33 -12.48
C TYR A 111 5.14 2.95 -13.75
N ASP A 112 4.97 2.13 -14.78
CA ASP A 112 4.63 2.60 -16.13
C ASP A 112 3.21 3.17 -16.27
N LYS A 113 2.28 2.82 -15.36
CA LYS A 113 0.89 3.26 -15.45
C LYS A 113 0.70 4.66 -14.88
N ASP A 114 -0.17 5.44 -15.52
CA ASP A 114 -0.56 6.77 -15.03
C ASP A 114 -1.29 6.67 -13.67
N ILE A 115 -0.67 7.20 -12.62
CA ILE A 115 -1.18 7.19 -11.25
C ILE A 115 -2.50 7.97 -11.08
N ASN A 116 -2.87 8.82 -12.05
CA ASN A 116 -4.18 9.49 -12.08
C ASN A 116 -5.30 8.58 -12.56
N ARG A 117 -4.98 7.38 -13.05
CA ARG A 117 -5.95 6.39 -13.55
C ARG A 117 -5.94 5.09 -12.74
N VAL A 118 -4.84 4.80 -12.06
CA VAL A 118 -4.71 3.63 -11.20
C VAL A 118 -5.55 3.81 -9.94
N LYS A 119 -6.41 2.84 -9.62
CA LYS A 119 -7.33 2.94 -8.49
C LYS A 119 -6.63 2.51 -7.21
N VAL A 120 -6.99 3.15 -6.10
CA VAL A 120 -6.51 2.71 -4.77
C VAL A 120 -6.98 1.29 -4.46
N THR A 121 -8.15 0.89 -4.98
CA THR A 121 -8.69 -0.45 -4.82
C THR A 121 -7.88 -1.53 -5.55
N ASP A 122 -6.98 -1.16 -6.47
CA ASP A 122 -6.05 -2.13 -7.09
C ASP A 122 -5.01 -2.64 -6.06
N PHE A 123 -4.69 -1.85 -5.02
CA PHE A 123 -3.76 -2.22 -3.94
C PHE A 123 -4.43 -2.53 -2.61
N PHE A 124 -5.54 -1.86 -2.28
CA PHE A 124 -6.24 -1.97 -0.99
C PHE A 124 -7.59 -2.69 -1.08
N GLY A 125 -8.04 -3.06 -2.28
CA GLY A 125 -9.28 -3.79 -2.47
C GLY A 125 -9.09 -5.30 -2.26
N SER A 126 -10.04 -5.94 -1.59
CA SER A 126 -10.10 -7.40 -1.55
C SER A 126 -10.97 -7.90 -2.70
N LYS A 127 -10.36 -8.48 -3.74
CA LYS A 127 -11.08 -9.41 -4.62
C LYS A 127 -11.03 -10.79 -3.96
N ARG A 128 -12.18 -11.31 -3.53
CA ARG A 128 -12.28 -12.75 -3.22
C ARG A 128 -12.16 -13.48 -4.55
N ILE A 129 -11.00 -14.07 -4.83
CA ILE A 129 -10.85 -15.06 -5.89
C ILE A 129 -11.49 -16.34 -5.34
N PHE A 130 -12.82 -16.48 -5.49
CA PHE A 130 -13.43 -17.79 -5.36
C PHE A 130 -13.18 -18.52 -6.68
N SER A 131 -12.29 -19.50 -6.68
CA SER A 131 -12.41 -20.62 -7.62
C SER A 131 -13.44 -21.57 -7.01
N THR A 132 -14.71 -21.40 -7.36
CA THR A 132 -15.65 -22.51 -7.17
C THR A 132 -15.22 -23.57 -8.17
N PHE A 133 -14.60 -24.64 -7.69
CA PHE A 133 -14.44 -25.84 -8.49
C PHE A 133 -15.83 -26.46 -8.63
N ASP A 134 -16.55 -26.09 -9.68
CA ASP A 134 -17.79 -26.77 -10.10
C ASP A 134 -17.44 -28.08 -10.83
N GLU A 135 -16.61 -28.92 -10.22
CA GLU A 135 -16.54 -30.33 -10.61
C GLU A 135 -17.51 -31.08 -9.71
N GLU A 136 -18.69 -31.37 -10.25
CA GLU A 136 -19.58 -32.40 -9.71
C GLU A 136 -18.77 -33.70 -9.61
N MET A 137 -18.41 -34.07 -8.39
CA MET A 137 -17.71 -35.31 -8.11
C MET A 137 -18.72 -36.45 -8.27
N THR A 138 -18.76 -37.07 -9.47
CA THR A 138 -19.51 -38.29 -9.71
C THR A 138 -18.89 -39.43 -8.90
N ILE A 139 -19.57 -39.87 -7.85
CA ILE A 139 -19.20 -41.08 -7.11
C ILE A 139 -19.67 -42.26 -7.95
N ASP A 140 -18.72 -43.02 -8.52
CA ASP A 140 -19.02 -44.30 -9.16
C ASP A 140 -19.31 -45.33 -8.06
N ASP A 141 -20.56 -45.79 -7.98
CA ASP A 141 -21.04 -46.76 -6.99
C ASP A 141 -20.48 -48.19 -7.20
N GLU A 142 -19.55 -48.39 -8.15
CA GLU A 142 -18.93 -49.69 -8.41
C GLU A 142 -17.93 -50.15 -7.33
N TRP A 143 -17.60 -49.31 -6.35
CA TRP A 143 -16.68 -49.66 -5.26
C TRP A 143 -17.29 -50.50 -4.11
N PHE A 144 -18.60 -50.78 -4.13
CA PHE A 144 -19.30 -51.54 -3.08
C PHE A 144 -19.87 -52.89 -3.51
N GLN A 145 -19.37 -53.50 -4.59
CA GLN A 145 -19.66 -54.92 -4.92
C GLN A 145 -18.57 -55.88 -4.45
#